data_AF-A0A6B0X5C3-F1
#
_entry.id   AF-A0A6B0X5C3-F1
#
_cell.length_a   1.000
_cell.length_b   1.000
_cell.length_c   1.000
_cell.angle_alpha   90.00
_cell.angle_beta   90.00
_cell.angle_gamma   90.00
#
_symmetry.space_group_name_H-M   'P 1'
#
loop_
_entity.id
_entity.type
_entity.pdbx_description
1 polymer ?
#
loop_
_entity_poly.entity_id
_entity_poly.type
_entity_poly.pdbx_seq_one_letter_code
_entity_poly.pdbx_strand_id
1 'polypeptide(L)' 'MAQTEYLIIVEKYGPGAYGAYVPELPGIGVAGETEDEVRDLVADAIRLYLDELERDGDLAADSVVVNHYIVTV' A
#
# COMPACT_ATOMS: atom_id res chain seq x y z
N MET A 1 -4.34 -20.64 -0.88
CA MET A 1 -3.67 -19.89 0.20
C MET A 1 -2.33 -19.39 -0.29
N ALA A 2 -2.32 -18.69 -1.42
CA ALA A 2 -1.22 -17.80 -1.75
C ALA A 2 -1.37 -16.55 -0.86
N GLN A 3 -0.30 -16.18 -0.16
CA GLN A 3 -0.21 -14.88 0.51
C GLN A 3 0.33 -13.90 -0.54
N THR A 4 -0.43 -12.87 -0.88
CA THR A 4 0.02 -11.85 -1.84
C THR A 4 0.78 -10.77 -1.08
N GLU A 5 2.06 -10.62 -1.39
CA GLU A 5 2.93 -9.57 -0.83
C GLU A 5 3.05 -8.41 -1.80
N TYR A 6 2.97 -7.18 -1.28
CA TYR A 6 3.12 -5.95 -2.05
C TYR A 6 4.38 -5.20 -1.67
N LEU A 7 5.10 -4.68 -2.67
CA LEU A 7 6.17 -3.72 -2.42
C LEU A 7 5.58 -2.34 -2.14
N ILE A 8 5.86 -1.79 -0.96
CA ILE A 8 5.53 -0.40 -0.62
C ILE A 8 6.82 0.40 -0.58
N ILE A 9 6.86 1.51 -1.31
CA ILE A 9 7.93 2.50 -1.20
C ILE A 9 7.43 3.62 -0.31
N VAL A 10 8.18 3.94 0.75
CA VAL A 10 7.92 5.08 1.64
C VAL A 10 8.99 6.13 1.42
N GLU A 11 8.57 7.34 1.05
CA GLU A 11 9.44 8.48 0.78
C GLU A 11 9.26 9.55 1.86
N LYS A 12 10.37 10.14 2.30
CA LYS A 12 10.37 11.29 3.22
C LYS A 12 10.80 12.54 2.45
N TYR A 13 9.93 13.52 2.36
CA TYR A 13 10.17 14.78 1.65
C TYR A 13 10.64 15.91 2.58
N GLY A 14 10.50 15.75 3.90
CA GLY A 14 10.90 16.74 4.90
C GLY A 14 10.36 16.42 6.31
N PRO A 15 10.57 17.28 7.31
CA PRO A 15 9.92 17.15 8.60
C PRO A 15 8.39 17.20 8.44
N GLY A 16 7.69 16.16 8.88
CA GLY A 16 6.23 16.10 8.76
C GLY A 16 5.71 15.85 7.34
N ALA A 17 6.55 15.37 6.41
CA ALA A 17 6.15 15.14 5.02
C ALA A 17 6.62 13.76 4.56
N TYR A 18 5.69 12.81 4.57
CA TYR A 18 5.87 11.43 4.13
C TYR A 18 4.90 11.12 2.99
N GLY A 19 5.32 10.25 2.08
CA GLY A 19 4.47 9.63 1.09
C GLY A 19 4.72 8.13 1.03
N ALA A 20 3.72 7.36 0.62
CA ALA A 20 3.89 5.95 0.34
C ALA A 20 3.13 5.56 -0.93
N TYR A 21 3.68 4.66 -1.73
CA TYR A 21 3.03 4.14 -2.93
C TYR A 21 3.42 2.71 -3.24
N VAL A 22 2.61 2.05 -4.06
CA VAL A 22 2.80 0.65 -4.47
C VAL A 22 3.15 0.62 -5.95
N PRO A 23 4.41 0.33 -6.35
CA PRO A 23 4.84 0.43 -7.75
C PRO A 23 4.07 -0.50 -8.70
N GLU A 24 3.61 -1.64 -8.20
CA GLU A 24 2.87 -2.64 -8.97
C GLU A 24 1.35 -2.35 -9.07
N LEU A 25 0.83 -1.41 -8.27
CA LEU A 25 -0.56 -0.97 -8.28
C LEU A 25 -0.64 0.53 -8.64
N PRO A 26 -0.58 0.87 -9.95
CA PRO A 26 -0.64 2.27 -10.40
C PRO A 26 -1.91 2.96 -9.88
N GLY A 27 -1.75 4.12 -9.24
CA GLY A 27 -2.86 4.89 -8.67
C GLY A 27 -3.03 4.73 -7.15
N ILE A 28 -2.31 3.78 -6.52
CA ILE A 28 -2.26 3.69 -5.06
C ILE A 28 -1.07 4.48 -4.53
N GLY A 29 -1.37 5.66 -3.98
CA GLY A 29 -0.42 6.52 -3.29
C GLY A 29 -1.09 7.32 -2.18
N VAL A 30 -0.37 7.54 -1.09
CA VAL A 30 -0.85 8.28 0.09
C VAL A 30 0.20 9.26 0.57
N ALA A 31 -0.22 10.29 1.29
CA ALA A 31 0.65 11.27 1.92
C ALA A 31 0.21 11.49 3.38
N GLY A 32 1.17 11.77 4.26
CA GLY A 32 0.94 11.92 5.70
C GLY A 32 2.07 12.65 6.41
N GLU A 33 1.88 12.92 7.69
CA GLU A 33 2.84 13.64 8.52
C GLU A 33 3.90 12.71 9.13
N THR A 34 3.60 11.42 9.25
CA THR A 34 4.51 10.43 9.84
C THR A 34 4.65 9.18 8.97
N GLU A 35 5.73 8.44 9.20
CA GLU A 35 5.98 7.16 8.55
C GLU A 35 4.90 6.12 8.89
N ASP A 36 4.51 6.03 10.16
CA ASP A 36 3.47 5.11 10.63
C ASP A 36 2.10 5.43 10.03
N GLU A 37 1.77 6.71 9.90
CA GLU A 37 0.53 7.14 9.25
C GLU A 37 0.46 6.70 7.79
N VAL A 38 1.50 6.98 6.99
CA VAL A 38 1.48 6.58 5.57
C VAL A 38 1.50 5.07 5.38
N ARG A 39 2.05 4.32 6.34
CA ARG A 39 2.00 2.85 6.37
C ARG A 39 0.58 2.32 6.55
N ASP A 40 -0.16 2.87 7.50
CA ASP A 40 -1.55 2.47 7.75
C ASP A 40 -2.44 2.87 6.56
N LEU A 41 -2.26 4.10 6.05
CA LEU A 41 -3.02 4.62 4.92
C LEU A 41 -2.83 3.79 3.64
N VAL A 42 -1.59 3.42 3.31
CA VAL A 42 -1.34 2.63 2.09
C VAL A 42 -1.86 1.20 2.23
N ALA A 43 -1.81 0.61 3.42
CA ALA A 43 -2.39 -0.71 3.68
C ALA A 43 -3.91 -0.69 3.51
N ASP A 44 -4.59 0.35 3.99
CA ASP A 44 -6.04 0.52 3.78
C ASP A 44 -6.38 0.77 2.31
N ALA A 45 -5.58 1.56 1.59
CA ALA A 45 -5.78 1.78 0.16
C ALA A 45 -5.65 0.49 -0.66
N ILE A 46 -4.68 -0.39 -0.32
CA ILE A 46 -4.54 -1.71 -0.93
C ILE A 46 -5.77 -2.58 -0.64
N ARG A 47 -6.26 -2.62 0.61
CA ARG A 47 -7.45 -3.39 0.98
C ARG A 47 -8.67 -2.94 0.18
N LEU A 48 -8.90 -1.63 0.07
CA LEU A 48 -10.01 -1.08 -0.71
C LEU A 48 -9.91 -1.46 -2.20
N TYR A 49 -8.72 -1.39 -2.78
CA TYR A 49 -8.49 -1.79 -4.16
C TYR A 49 -8.81 -3.27 -4.41
N LEU A 50 -8.44 -4.15 -3.48
CA LEU A 50 -8.73 -5.58 -3.56
C LEU A 50 -10.22 -5.86 -3.38
N ASP A 51 -10.86 -5.20 -2.43
CA ASP A 51 -12.31 -5.30 -2.21
C ASP A 51 -13.08 -4.88 -3.47
N GLU A 52 -12.63 -3.83 -4.17
CA GLU A 52 -13.20 -3.40 -5.46
C GLU A 52 -13.04 -4.48 -6.54
N LEU A 53 -11.83 -5.04 -6.70
CA LEU A 53 -11.57 -6.10 -7.67
C LEU A 53 -12.33 -7.40 -7.37
N GLU A 54 -12.52 -7.76 -6.09
CA GLU A 54 -13.37 -8.89 -5.69
C GLU A 54 -14.84 -8.64 -6.06
N ARG A 55 -15.34 -7.41 -5.84
CA ARG A 55 -16.73 -7.02 -6.16
C ARG A 55 -17.01 -6.99 -7.65
N ASP A 56 -16.02 -6.61 -8.46
CA ASP A 56 -16.12 -6.60 -9.92
C ASP A 56 -15.93 -8.01 -10.53
N GLY A 57 -15.64 -9.02 -9.69
CA GLY A 57 -15.51 -10.42 -10.09
C GLY A 57 -14.17 -10.76 -10.75
N ASP A 58 -13.17 -9.88 -10.61
CA ASP A 58 -11.86 -9.99 -11.25
C ASP A 58 -10.79 -10.64 -10.34
N LEU A 59 -11.08 -10.79 -9.04
CA LEU A 59 -10.22 -11.51 -8.10
C LEU A 59 -10.88 -12.78 -7.55
N ALA A 60 -10.16 -13.89 -7.69
CA ALA A 60 -10.36 -15.07 -6.86
C ALA A 60 -9.76 -14.77 -5.48
N ALA A 61 -10.61 -14.66 -4.47
CA ALA A 61 -10.28 -14.48 -3.06
C ALA A 61 -9.04 -15.29 -2.64
N ASP A 62 -7.90 -14.64 -2.43
CA ASP A 62 -6.81 -15.21 -1.65
C ASP A 62 -6.09 -14.07 -0.89
N SER A 63 -5.87 -14.33 0.39
CA SER A 63 -5.50 -13.37 1.44
C SER A 63 -4.26 -12.51 1.11
N VAL A 64 -4.38 -11.21 1.33
CA VAL A 64 -3.25 -10.26 1.15
C VAL A 64 -2.45 -10.08 2.43
N VAL A 65 -1.14 -10.26 2.31
CA VAL A 65 -0.16 -10.07 3.38
C VAL A 65 0.76 -8.95 2.98
N VAL A 66 0.56 -7.77 3.55
CA VAL A 66 1.36 -6.58 3.25
C VAL A 66 2.68 -6.68 4.02
N ASN A 67 3.78 -7.02 3.35
CA ASN A 67 5.12 -7.01 3.93
C ASN A 67 5.91 -5.77 3.46
N HIS A 68 6.66 -5.18 4.37
CA HIS A 68 7.16 -3.81 4.26
C HIS A 68 8.64 -3.76 3.86
N TYR A 69 9.00 -3.02 2.80
CA TYR A 69 10.40 -2.74 2.44
C TYR A 69 10.64 -1.23 2.43
N ILE A 70 11.35 -0.73 3.44
CA ILE A 70 11.73 0.69 3.52
C ILE A 70 12.91 0.94 2.58
N VAL A 71 12.77 1.84 1.61
CA VAL A 71 13.90 2.47 0.93
C VAL A 71 13.95 3.92 1.37
N THR A 72 14.83 4.25 2.31
CA THR A 72 15.15 5.63 2.65
C THR A 72 16.41 6.03 1.87
N VAL A 73 16.33 7.07 1.04
CA VAL A 73 17.49 7.72 0.39
C VAL A 73 17.89 8.99 1.11
#